data_AF-A0AAF0F6I1-F1
#
_entry.id   AF-A0AAF0F6I1-F1
#
_cell.length_a   1.000
_cell.length_b   1.000
_cell.length_c   1.000
_cell.angle_alpha   90.00
_cell.angle_beta   90.00
_cell.angle_gamma   90.00
#
_symmetry.space_group_name_H-M   'P 1'
#
loop_
_entity.id
_entity.type
_entity.pdbx_description
1 polymer ?
#
loop_
_entity_poly.entity_id
_entity_poly.type
_entity_poly.pdbx_seq_one_letter_code
_entity_poly.pdbx_strand_id
1 'polypeptide(L)'
;MSRARTVHSVLSTRPQAGGGKGTFTLPCRKLVVEYCEKSESSKGTRDFLLQRLEPMARAYPSVEFVAVARPQRPPILRGFYLNGRTKEMSTHQLPATQIWPKAQQILDSSGKKTRGLKRTPVESSNESARGIWSPFHDDPRDL
;
A
#
# COMPACT_ATOMS: atom_id res chain seq x y z
N MET A 1 21.45 -6.64 -25.74
CA MET A 1 20.44 -5.59 -25.44
C MET A 1 19.21 -6.27 -24.84
N SER A 2 18.99 -6.16 -23.52
CA SER A 2 17.90 -6.89 -22.83
C SER A 2 16.57 -6.15 -23.01
N ARG A 3 15.58 -6.78 -23.66
CA ARG A 3 14.22 -6.23 -23.79
C ARG A 3 13.56 -6.20 -22.41
N ALA A 4 13.16 -5.03 -21.95
CA ALA A 4 12.40 -4.88 -20.72
C ALA A 4 11.08 -5.68 -20.83
N ARG A 5 10.97 -6.78 -20.09
CA ARG A 5 9.76 -7.59 -19.99
C ARG A 5 8.69 -6.76 -19.27
N THR A 6 7.75 -6.20 -20.03
CA THR A 6 6.61 -5.46 -19.48
C THR A 6 5.70 -6.45 -18.79
N VAL A 7 5.79 -6.52 -17.46
CA VAL A 7 4.87 -7.32 -16.65
C VAL A 7 3.56 -6.54 -16.55
N HIS A 8 2.55 -6.93 -17.31
CA HIS A 8 1.19 -6.44 -17.17
C HIS A 8 0.64 -6.95 -15.84
N SER A 9 0.59 -6.09 -14.82
CA SER A 9 -0.03 -6.44 -13.55
C SER A 9 -1.38 -5.73 -13.41
N VAL A 10 -2.39 -6.55 -13.22
CA VAL A 10 -3.81 -6.27 -13.02
C VAL A 10 -4.02 -5.44 -11.71
N LEU A 11 -4.65 -4.27 -11.83
CA LEU A 11 -5.10 -3.34 -10.77
C LEU A 11 -6.36 -3.84 -10.03
N SER A 12 -6.20 -4.78 -9.11
CA SER A 12 -7.32 -5.16 -8.24
C SER A 12 -7.43 -4.24 -7.00
N THR A 13 -8.62 -3.71 -6.73
CA THR A 13 -8.97 -2.99 -5.48
C THR A 13 -9.38 -3.93 -4.35
N ARG A 14 -9.43 -5.23 -4.63
CA ARG A 14 -9.85 -6.22 -3.63
C ARG A 14 -8.71 -6.43 -2.63
N PRO A 15 -8.94 -6.28 -1.31
CA PRO A 15 -8.01 -6.80 -0.33
C PRO A 15 -7.93 -8.32 -0.54
N GLN A 16 -6.81 -8.84 -1.04
CA GLN A 16 -6.67 -10.27 -1.30
C GLN A 16 -6.07 -10.98 -0.08
N ALA A 17 -6.68 -12.14 0.22
CA ALA A 17 -6.51 -13.07 1.34
C ALA A 17 -7.01 -12.55 2.70
N GLY A 18 -8.33 -12.70 2.96
CA GLY A 18 -8.86 -12.78 4.33
C GLY A 18 -10.28 -12.27 4.57
N GLY A 19 -10.86 -11.45 3.69
CA GLY A 19 -12.20 -10.88 3.88
C GLY A 19 -13.29 -11.57 3.06
N GLY A 20 -14.45 -11.83 3.66
CA GLY A 20 -15.64 -12.31 2.93
C GLY A 20 -16.12 -11.27 1.92
N LYS A 21 -16.86 -11.72 0.89
CA LYS A 21 -17.53 -10.82 -0.07
C LYS A 21 -18.38 -9.80 0.71
N GLY A 22 -18.17 -8.51 0.46
CA GLY A 22 -18.91 -7.42 1.13
C GLY A 22 -18.26 -6.85 2.40
N THR A 23 -17.12 -7.37 2.84
CA THR A 23 -16.37 -6.81 3.98
C THR A 23 -15.07 -6.14 3.51
N PHE A 24 -14.73 -5.00 4.13
CA PHE A 24 -13.44 -4.35 3.93
C PHE A 24 -12.51 -4.69 5.09
N THR A 25 -11.31 -5.12 4.76
CA THR A 25 -10.26 -5.37 5.75
C THR A 25 -8.99 -4.68 5.32
N LEU A 26 -8.34 -4.00 6.26
CA LEU A 26 -7.11 -3.28 5.98
C LEU A 26 -6.03 -4.24 5.46
N PRO A 27 -5.40 -3.93 4.31
CA PRO A 27 -4.32 -4.76 3.77
C PRO A 27 -3.07 -4.78 4.65
N CYS A 28 -2.75 -3.66 5.30
CA CYS A 28 -1.65 -3.56 6.25
C CYS A 28 -2.04 -4.22 7.58
N ARG A 29 -1.19 -5.10 8.11
CA ARG A 29 -1.42 -5.81 9.39
C ARG A 29 -0.46 -5.42 10.49
N LYS A 30 0.71 -4.90 10.14
CA LYS A 30 1.73 -4.53 11.10
C LYS A 30 2.49 -3.31 10.59
N LEU A 31 2.64 -2.29 11.43
CA LEU A 31 3.52 -1.16 11.20
C LEU A 31 4.64 -1.19 12.23
N VAL A 32 5.87 -1.39 11.75
CA VAL A 32 7.08 -1.34 12.57
C VAL A 32 7.75 0.02 12.38
N VAL A 33 7.96 0.73 13.48
CA VAL A 33 8.69 2.00 13.54
C VAL A 33 10.08 1.72 14.06
N GLU A 34 11.07 1.74 13.17
CA GLU A 34 12.47 1.55 13.50
C GLU A 34 13.12 2.91 13.73
N TYR A 35 13.78 3.11 14.87
CA TYR A 35 14.38 4.40 15.22
C TYR A 35 15.68 4.22 16.03
N CYS A 36 16.58 5.21 15.98
CA CYS A 36 17.73 5.26 16.89
C CYS A 36 17.39 6.13 18.11
N GLU A 37 17.82 5.73 19.30
CA GLU A 37 17.56 6.47 20.55
C GLU A 37 18.37 7.77 20.64
N LYS A 38 19.62 7.75 20.14
CA LYS A 38 20.59 8.84 20.34
C LYS A 38 20.80 9.72 19.11
N SER A 39 20.55 9.21 17.91
CA SER A 39 20.85 9.94 16.67
C SER A 39 19.88 11.11 16.45
N GLU A 40 20.40 12.25 15.99
CA GLU A 40 19.58 13.40 15.60
C GLU A 40 18.65 13.08 14.42
N SER A 41 19.10 12.24 13.49
CA SER A 41 18.30 11.80 12.34
C SER A 41 16.96 11.15 12.73
N SER A 42 16.87 10.59 13.93
CA SER A 42 15.68 9.91 14.48
C SER A 42 14.89 10.79 15.44
N LYS A 43 15.26 12.05 15.65
CA LYS A 43 14.60 12.93 16.62
C LYS A 43 13.10 13.03 16.36
N GLY A 44 12.69 13.39 15.16
CA GLY A 44 11.26 13.53 14.85
C GLY A 44 10.49 12.21 14.90
N THR A 45 11.14 11.07 14.65
CA THR A 45 10.54 9.74 14.85
C THR A 45 10.29 9.45 16.32
N ARG A 46 11.22 9.80 17.23
CA ARG A 46 11.00 9.72 18.68
C ARG A 46 9.85 10.62 19.12
N ASP A 47 9.81 11.86 18.63
CA ASP A 47 8.73 12.80 18.92
C ASP A 47 7.37 12.25 18.42
N PHE A 48 7.33 11.62 17.23
CA PHE A 48 6.15 10.95 16.69
C PHE A 48 5.68 9.78 17.57
N LEU A 49 6.61 8.94 18.04
CA LEU A 49 6.30 7.82 18.93
C LEU A 49 5.63 8.29 20.22
N LEU A 50 6.11 9.39 20.81
CA LEU A 50 5.57 9.94 22.05
C LEU A 50 4.24 10.66 21.87
N GLN A 51 4.07 11.41 20.78
CA GLN A 51 2.92 12.31 20.62
C GLN A 51 1.76 11.72 19.82
N ARG A 52 2.04 10.81 18.88
CA ARG A 52 1.11 10.46 17.80
C ARG A 52 0.87 8.95 17.63
N LEU A 53 1.73 8.08 18.16
CA LEU A 53 1.56 6.65 17.96
C LEU A 53 0.30 6.10 18.64
N GLU A 54 0.06 6.45 19.90
CA GLU A 54 -1.12 6.01 20.65
C GLU A 54 -2.45 6.39 19.98
N PRO A 55 -2.72 7.66 19.60
CA PRO A 55 -3.96 7.99 18.90
C PRO A 55 -4.08 7.29 17.54
N MET A 56 -2.96 7.04 16.85
CA MET A 56 -2.98 6.26 15.60
C MET A 56 -3.37 4.80 15.86
N ALA A 57 -2.78 4.15 16.87
CA ALA A 57 -3.10 2.78 17.22
C ALA A 57 -4.58 2.61 17.62
N ARG A 58 -5.15 3.59 18.33
CA ARG A 58 -6.59 3.64 18.63
C ARG A 58 -7.46 3.77 17.39
N ALA A 59 -7.04 4.55 16.40
CA ALA A 59 -7.77 4.73 15.15
C ALA A 59 -7.73 3.47 14.25
N TYR A 60 -6.68 2.66 14.35
CA TYR A 60 -6.45 1.47 13.54
C TYR A 60 -6.29 0.18 14.38
N PRO A 61 -7.35 -0.28 15.08
CA PRO A 61 -7.24 -1.39 16.04
C PRO A 61 -6.92 -2.75 15.40
N SER A 62 -7.08 -2.89 14.08
CA SER A 62 -6.76 -4.13 13.35
C SER A 62 -5.31 -4.23 12.89
N VAL A 63 -4.49 -3.21 13.18
CA VAL A 63 -3.08 -3.12 12.80
C VAL A 63 -2.22 -3.16 14.07
N GLU A 64 -1.22 -4.03 14.06
CA GLU A 64 -0.23 -4.11 15.13
C GLU A 64 0.83 -3.00 14.95
N PHE A 65 1.04 -2.17 15.96
CA PHE A 65 2.07 -1.13 15.97
C PHE A 65 3.23 -1.57 16.86
N VAL A 66 4.44 -1.59 16.31
CA VAL A 66 5.66 -2.01 17.04
C VAL A 66 6.73 -0.95 16.90
N ALA A 67 7.31 -0.51 18.02
CA ALA A 67 8.47 0.36 18.03
C ALA A 67 9.74 -0.48 18.27
N VAL A 68 10.76 -0.32 17.43
CA VAL A 68 12.02 -1.06 17.53
C VAL A 68 13.19 -0.08 17.54
N ALA A 69 13.94 -0.10 18.64
CA ALA A 69 15.20 0.63 18.72
C ALA A 69 16.27 -0.05 17.85
N ARG A 70 16.83 0.70 16.90
CA ARG A 70 17.95 0.30 16.03
C ARG A 70 19.08 1.32 16.18
N PRO A 71 20.04 1.07 17.08
CA PRO A 71 21.19 1.95 17.26
C PRO A 71 21.97 2.16 15.97
N GLN A 72 22.47 3.38 15.75
CA GLN A 72 23.31 3.76 14.60
C GLN A 72 22.70 3.47 13.21
N ARG A 73 21.36 3.40 13.12
CA ARG A 73 20.64 3.21 11.85
C ARG A 73 19.65 4.36 11.61
N PRO A 74 19.44 4.78 10.35
CA PRO A 74 18.43 5.78 10.02
C PRO A 74 17.03 5.23 10.33
N PRO A 75 16.07 6.10 10.70
CA PRO A 75 14.74 5.66 11.08
C PRO A 75 13.88 5.30 9.85
N ILE A 76 13.12 4.21 9.95
CA ILE A 76 12.32 3.66 8.86
C ILE A 76 10.95 3.24 9.38
N LEU A 77 9.90 3.52 8.61
CA LEU A 77 8.58 2.92 8.78
C LEU A 77 8.44 1.71 7.87
N ARG A 78 8.09 0.56 8.42
CA ARG A 78 7.95 -0.69 7.68
C ARG A 78 6.56 -1.29 7.90
N GLY A 79 5.73 -1.25 6.85
CA GLY A 79 4.41 -1.87 6.84
C GLY A 79 4.47 -3.29 6.27
N PHE A 80 3.79 -4.23 6.94
CA PHE A 80 3.62 -5.61 6.49
C PHE A 80 2.18 -5.83 6.04
N TYR A 81 2.02 -6.44 4.88
CA TYR A 81 0.71 -6.58 4.24
C TYR A 81 0.30 -8.05 4.11
N LEU A 82 -1.01 -8.29 4.01
CA LEU A 82 -1.61 -9.62 3.82
C LEU A 82 -1.06 -10.39 2.61
N ASN A 83 -0.61 -9.68 1.59
CA ASN A 83 -0.01 -10.28 0.39
C ASN A 83 1.46 -10.73 0.59
N GLY A 84 1.96 -10.73 1.82
CA GLY A 84 3.34 -11.10 2.18
C GLY A 84 4.38 -10.04 1.83
N ARG A 85 3.99 -8.89 1.29
CA ARG A 85 4.93 -7.81 0.97
C ARG A 85 5.17 -6.90 2.16
N THR A 86 6.30 -6.20 2.08
CA THR A 86 6.63 -5.08 2.93
C THR A 86 6.71 -3.80 2.12
N LYS A 87 6.33 -2.68 2.73
CA LYS A 87 6.56 -1.33 2.19
C LYS A 87 7.33 -0.53 3.22
N GLU A 88 8.44 0.02 2.79
CA GLU A 88 9.33 0.80 3.64
C GLU A 88 9.32 2.27 3.20
N MET A 89 9.28 3.17 4.17
CA MET A 89 9.42 4.62 3.96
C MET A 89 10.42 5.19 4.96
N SER A 90 11.43 5.89 4.46
CA SER A 90 12.39 6.59 5.30
C SER A 90 11.72 7.76 6.04
N THR A 91 12.11 7.93 7.31
CA THR A 91 11.73 9.07 8.16
C THR A 91 12.93 9.89 8.61
N HIS A 92 14.06 9.74 7.92
CA HIS A 92 15.30 10.42 8.25
C HIS A 92 15.14 11.95 8.26
N GLN A 93 15.43 12.57 9.41
CA GLN A 93 15.43 14.02 9.61
C GLN A 93 14.08 14.68 9.25
N LEU A 94 12.98 13.95 9.44
CA LEU A 94 11.63 14.49 9.28
C LEU A 94 11.05 14.90 10.62
N PRO A 95 10.29 16.00 10.69
CA PRO A 95 9.52 16.34 11.89
C PRO A 95 8.33 15.38 12.07
N ALA A 96 7.88 15.20 13.31
CA ALA A 96 6.76 14.31 13.64
C ALA A 96 5.48 14.57 12.82
N THR A 97 5.22 15.83 12.47
CA THR A 97 4.08 16.26 11.64
C THR A 97 4.10 15.67 10.23
N GLN A 98 5.28 15.44 9.66
CA GLN A 98 5.43 14.83 8.33
C GLN A 98 5.51 13.30 8.38
N ILE A 99 5.81 12.73 9.54
CA ILE A 99 5.85 11.27 9.74
C ILE A 99 4.43 10.69 9.76
N TRP A 100 3.48 11.40 10.37
CA TRP A 100 2.06 11.01 10.39
C TRP A 100 1.49 10.67 9.00
N PRO A 101 1.51 11.58 8.00
CA PRO A 101 0.94 11.28 6.68
C PRO A 101 1.69 10.14 5.97
N LYS A 102 2.98 9.92 6.26
CA LYS A 102 3.74 8.78 5.71
C LYS A 102 3.28 7.46 6.31
N ALA A 103 3.07 7.42 7.63
CA ALA A 103 2.49 6.25 8.29
C ALA A 103 1.07 5.97 7.77
N GLN A 104 0.23 7.01 7.65
CA GLN A 104 -1.09 6.89 7.05
C GLN A 104 -1.04 6.37 5.60
N GLN A 105 -0.10 6.87 4.78
CA GLN A 105 0.10 6.36 3.41
C GLN A 105 0.43 4.86 3.40
N ILE A 106 1.17 4.34 4.39
CA ILE A 106 1.43 2.90 4.52
C ILE A 106 0.16 2.15 4.91
N LEU A 107 -0.63 2.67 5.85
CA LEU A 107 -1.88 2.05 6.30
C LEU A 107 -2.92 1.97 5.17
N ASP A 108 -3.05 3.04 4.39
CA ASP A 108 -4.01 3.17 3.28
C ASP A 108 -3.58 2.39 2.02
N SER A 109 -2.32 1.95 1.97
CA SER A 109 -1.78 1.24 0.81
C SER A 109 -2.31 -0.20 0.72
N SER A 110 -2.43 -0.72 -0.50
CA SER A 110 -2.78 -2.13 -0.74
C SER A 110 -1.62 -3.12 -0.58
N GLY A 111 -0.40 -2.63 -0.35
CA GLY A 111 0.82 -3.44 -0.37
C GLY A 111 1.24 -3.91 -1.77
N LYS A 112 0.53 -3.53 -2.83
CA LYS A 112 0.95 -3.83 -4.21
C LYS A 112 2.12 -2.94 -4.62
N LYS A 113 2.97 -3.45 -5.52
CA LYS A 113 4.10 -2.69 -6.06
C LYS A 113 3.60 -1.44 -6.78
N THR A 114 4.07 -0.27 -6.37
CA THR A 114 3.80 0.99 -7.08
C THR A 114 4.35 0.91 -8.50
N ARG A 115 3.50 1.13 -9.49
CA ARG A 115 3.81 1.13 -10.91
C ARG A 115 3.03 2.27 -11.55
N GLY A 116 3.58 2.85 -12.62
CA GLY A 116 2.84 3.83 -13.40
C GLY A 116 1.58 3.21 -14.00
N LEU A 117 0.44 3.87 -13.80
CA LEU A 117 -0.80 3.54 -14.48
C LEU A 117 -0.63 3.98 -15.94
N LYS A 118 -0.51 3.03 -16.88
CA LYS A 118 -0.52 3.34 -18.31
C LYS A 118 -1.95 3.71 -18.75
N ARG A 119 -2.25 3.70 -20.06
CA ARG A 119 -3.56 4.05 -20.66
C ARG A 119 -4.77 3.21 -20.19
N THR A 120 -4.61 2.31 -19.23
CA THR A 120 -5.65 1.46 -18.66
C THR A 120 -5.76 1.71 -17.15
N PRO A 121 -6.43 2.80 -16.74
CA PRO A 121 -6.68 3.10 -15.33
C PRO A 121 -7.79 2.23 -14.72
N VAL A 122 -8.63 1.62 -15.56
CA VAL A 122 -9.78 0.82 -15.16
C VAL A 122 -9.48 -0.65 -15.40
N GLU A 123 -9.81 -1.49 -14.43
CA GLU A 123 -9.87 -2.93 -14.54
C GLU A 123 -11.31 -3.39 -14.36
N SER A 124 -11.79 -4.21 -15.29
CA SER A 124 -13.08 -4.87 -15.20
C SER A 124 -12.89 -6.37 -15.38
N SER A 125 -13.67 -7.17 -14.66
CA SER A 125 -13.74 -8.61 -14.92
C SER A 125 -14.52 -8.93 -16.19
N ASN A 126 -15.31 -7.98 -16.70
CA ASN A 126 -16.08 -8.11 -17.92
C ASN A 126 -15.72 -7.00 -18.90
N GLU A 127 -15.31 -7.36 -20.11
CA GLU A 127 -14.81 -6.42 -21.12
C GLU A 127 -15.95 -5.63 -21.78
N SER A 128 -17.15 -6.21 -21.92
CA SER A 128 -18.33 -5.54 -22.48
C SER A 128 -19.62 -6.04 -21.85
N ALA A 129 -20.56 -5.13 -21.56
CA ALA A 129 -21.87 -5.47 -21.03
C ALA A 129 -22.77 -6.20 -22.04
N ARG A 130 -22.56 -5.99 -23.36
CA ARG A 130 -23.43 -6.52 -24.44
C ARG A 130 -22.71 -7.42 -25.44
N GLY A 131 -21.48 -7.84 -25.13
CA GLY A 131 -20.60 -8.53 -26.07
C GLY A 131 -19.63 -7.57 -26.75
N ILE A 132 -18.49 -8.11 -27.17
CA ILE A 132 -17.45 -7.36 -27.86
C ILE A 132 -17.88 -7.20 -29.31
N TRP A 133 -17.81 -5.97 -29.83
CA TRP A 133 -18.12 -5.72 -31.22
C TRP A 133 -17.27 -6.61 -32.15
N SER A 134 -17.91 -7.22 -33.14
CA SER A 134 -17.26 -7.92 -34.24
C SER A 134 -17.85 -7.43 -35.56
N PRO A 135 -17.09 -7.47 -36.67
CA PRO A 135 -17.58 -7.01 -37.98
C PRO A 135 -18.86 -7.70 -38.47
N PHE A 136 -19.19 -8.87 -37.93
CA PHE A 136 -20.36 -9.67 -38.31
C PHE A 136 -21.62 -9.37 -37.48
N HIS A 137 -21.61 -8.35 -36.62
CA HIS A 137 -22.76 -8.01 -35.77
C HIS A 137 -23.93 -7.38 -36.55
N ASP A 138 -23.65 -6.70 -37.67
CA ASP A 138 -24.65 -5.94 -38.43
C ASP A 138 -25.12 -6.65 -39.71
N ASP A 139 -24.64 -7.88 -39.98
CA ASP A 139 -24.93 -8.61 -41.23
C ASP A 139 -26.28 -9.35 -41.12
N PRO A 140 -27.35 -8.91 -41.84
CA PRO A 140 -28.59 -9.65 -41.88
C PRO A 140 -28.33 -10.94 -42.64
N ARG A 141 -28.33 -12.07 -41.93
CA ARG A 141 -28.28 -13.37 -42.58
C ARG A 141 -29.62 -13.62 -43.26
N ASP A 142 -29.67 -13.41 -44.56
CA ASP A 142 -30.76 -13.89 -45.40
C ASP A 142 -30.75 -15.43 -45.35
N LEU A 143 -31.72 -16.01 -44.63
CA LEU A 143 -32.02 -17.44 -44.57
C LEU A 143 -33.23 -17.76 -45.43
#